data_AF-A0A0C2J166-F1
#
_entry.id   AF-A0A0C2J166-F1
#
_cell.length_a   1.000
_cell.length_b   1.000
_cell.length_c   1.000
_cell.angle_alpha   90.00
_cell.angle_beta   90.00
_cell.angle_gamma   90.00
#
_symmetry.space_group_name_H-M   'P 1'
#
loop_
_entity.id
_entity.type
_entity.pdbx_description
1 polymer ?
#
loop_
_entity_poly.entity_id
_entity_poly.type
_entity_poly.pdbx_seq_one_letter_code
_entity_poly.pdbx_strand_id
1 'polypeptide(L)'
;MKKEANDLFAHKNYNRALAKYGKAFRIAENALLYSQDDEAQMNEFCVSMFLNVSICSLKLGKYKYTISMCKKVLSIEPNHLKATFLIGKVYRLQSKFNKAKEFLLRAKQMSPLNGDVCKELTLLSKDIQSYNDSMEKMCKAMFNNKDEEESKENQQNGDDASTKHEDLVFNLKEINQSLLETFELRIKDYVNNTRKDSIKLSNVYVGSEVELIRKICKDHDLLCEVESNCITVSKRHE
;
A
#
# COMPACT_ATOMS: atom_id res chain seq x y z
N MET A 1 -29.27 10.83 1.80
CA MET A 1 -28.73 9.50 2.19
C MET A 1 -27.22 9.34 1.99
N LYS A 2 -26.68 9.21 0.76
CA LYS A 2 -25.21 9.08 0.55
C LYS A 2 -24.43 10.30 1.06
N LYS A 3 -24.90 11.51 0.76
CA LYS A 3 -24.30 12.77 1.25
C LYS A 3 -24.27 12.83 2.79
N GLU A 4 -25.39 12.59 3.46
CA GLU A 4 -25.44 12.50 4.93
C GLU A 4 -24.46 11.47 5.52
N ALA A 5 -24.29 10.32 4.86
CA ALA A 5 -23.33 9.31 5.31
C ALA A 5 -21.88 9.81 5.18
N ASN A 6 -21.58 10.55 4.10
CA ASN A 6 -20.29 11.21 3.92
C ASN A 6 -20.07 12.30 4.99
N ASP A 7 -21.11 13.07 5.34
CA ASP A 7 -21.03 14.10 6.38
C ASP A 7 -20.74 13.48 7.75
N LEU A 8 -21.46 12.41 8.09
CA LEU A 8 -21.20 11.64 9.31
C LEU A 8 -19.78 11.05 9.33
N PHE A 9 -19.30 10.60 8.17
CA PHE A 9 -17.93 10.11 8.02
C PHE A 9 -16.89 11.21 8.26
N ALA A 10 -17.12 12.42 7.73
CA ALA A 10 -16.26 13.58 7.95
C ALA A 10 -16.20 13.96 9.43
N HIS A 11 -17.32 13.86 10.15
CA HIS A 11 -17.40 14.06 11.61
C HIS A 11 -16.92 12.86 12.43
N LYS A 12 -16.21 11.90 11.82
CA LYS A 12 -15.67 10.67 12.45
C LYS A 12 -16.74 9.78 13.10
N ASN A 13 -18.02 9.96 12.77
CA ASN A 13 -19.11 9.17 13.30
C ASN A 13 -19.33 7.90 12.47
N TYR A 14 -18.34 7.02 12.48
CA TYR A 14 -18.26 5.86 11.58
C TYR A 14 -19.40 4.85 11.76
N ASN A 15 -19.90 4.67 12.99
CA ASN A 15 -21.03 3.77 13.26
C ASN A 15 -22.32 4.28 12.62
N ARG A 16 -22.62 5.58 12.74
CA ARG A 16 -23.81 6.19 12.11
C ARG A 16 -23.65 6.26 10.60
N ALA A 17 -22.44 6.58 10.11
CA ALA A 17 -22.13 6.55 8.68
C ALA A 17 -22.38 5.15 8.09
N LEU A 18 -21.89 4.09 8.75
CA LEU A 18 -22.10 2.71 8.33
C LEU A 18 -23.59 2.33 8.25
N ALA A 19 -24.39 2.72 9.25
CA ALA A 19 -25.82 2.49 9.23
C ALA A 19 -26.51 3.22 8.06
N LYS A 20 -26.07 4.44 7.74
CA LYS A 20 -26.60 5.23 6.62
C LYS A 20 -26.17 4.67 5.26
N TYR A 21 -24.93 4.19 5.11
CA TYR A 21 -24.51 3.48 3.89
C TYR A 21 -25.30 2.18 3.69
N GLY A 22 -25.54 1.41 4.75
CA GLY A 22 -26.36 0.20 4.67
C GLY A 22 -27.81 0.49 4.26
N LYS A 23 -28.41 1.57 4.77
CA LYS A 23 -29.75 2.02 4.34
C LYS A 23 -29.75 2.48 2.88
N ALA A 24 -28.75 3.26 2.46
CA ALA A 24 -28.62 3.71 1.08
C ALA A 24 -28.49 2.53 0.10
N PHE A 25 -27.71 1.51 0.47
CA PHE A 25 -27.56 0.29 -0.31
C PHE A 25 -28.89 -0.46 -0.47
N ARG A 26 -29.63 -0.71 0.62
CA ARG A 26 -30.94 -1.41 0.54
C ARG A 26 -31.97 -0.68 -0.31
N ILE A 27 -32.00 0.65 -0.23
CA ILE A 27 -32.93 1.46 -1.04
C ILE A 27 -32.54 1.36 -2.52
N ALA A 28 -31.24 1.43 -2.84
CA ALA A 28 -30.77 1.28 -4.21
C ALA A 28 -31.06 -0.13 -4.75
N GLU A 29 -30.74 -1.18 -3.99
CA GLU A 29 -31.04 -2.57 -4.34
C GLU A 29 -32.54 -2.75 -4.66
N ASN A 30 -33.43 -2.24 -3.81
CA ASN A 30 -34.88 -2.30 -4.04
C ASN A 30 -35.36 -1.46 -5.24
N ALA A 31 -34.74 -0.30 -5.50
CA ALA A 31 -35.11 0.57 -6.61
C ALA A 31 -34.67 0.01 -7.97
N LEU A 32 -33.57 -0.74 -7.98
CA LEU A 32 -32.98 -1.31 -9.19
C LEU A 32 -33.57 -2.67 -9.61
N LEU A 33 -34.47 -3.26 -8.82
CA LEU A 33 -35.32 -4.36 -9.28
C LEU A 33 -36.24 -3.99 -10.46
N TYR A 34 -36.31 -2.71 -10.85
CA TYR A 34 -37.26 -2.18 -11.83
C TYR A 34 -36.63 -1.55 -13.09
N SER A 35 -35.30 -1.56 -13.26
CA SER A 35 -34.63 -0.98 -14.44
C SER A 35 -33.60 -1.94 -15.02
N GLN A 36 -33.84 -2.44 -16.24
CA GLN A 36 -32.96 -3.37 -16.95
C GLN A 36 -31.77 -2.70 -17.66
N ASP A 37 -31.74 -1.36 -17.77
CA ASP A 37 -30.92 -0.68 -18.79
C ASP A 37 -29.67 0.07 -18.27
N ASP A 38 -29.28 -0.05 -16.99
CA ASP A 38 -28.12 0.70 -16.46
C ASP A 38 -27.24 -0.10 -15.47
N GLU A 39 -26.81 -1.31 -15.87
CA GLU A 39 -25.90 -2.17 -15.10
C GLU A 39 -24.59 -1.45 -14.70
N ALA A 40 -24.06 -0.60 -15.58
CA ALA A 40 -22.83 0.15 -15.31
C ALA A 40 -22.99 1.16 -14.15
N GLN A 41 -24.10 1.92 -14.14
CA GLN A 41 -24.38 2.89 -13.07
C GLN A 41 -24.60 2.19 -11.73
N MET A 42 -25.25 1.02 -11.78
CA MET A 42 -25.43 0.17 -10.61
C MET A 42 -24.11 -0.33 -10.06
N ASN A 43 -23.22 -0.81 -10.93
CA ASN A 43 -21.90 -1.28 -10.56
C ASN A 43 -21.06 -0.16 -9.94
N GLU A 44 -21.04 1.03 -10.53
CA GLU A 44 -20.36 2.21 -9.97
C GLU A 44 -20.92 2.57 -8.59
N PHE A 45 -22.25 2.58 -8.43
CA PHE A 45 -22.89 2.84 -7.15
C PHE A 45 -22.50 1.80 -6.09
N CYS A 46 -22.55 0.52 -6.45
CA CYS A 46 -22.17 -0.59 -5.57
C CYS A 46 -20.72 -0.50 -5.14
N VAL A 47 -19.80 -0.27 -6.08
CA VAL A 47 -18.36 -0.07 -5.82
C VAL A 47 -18.17 1.08 -4.83
N SER A 48 -18.81 2.23 -5.07
CA SER A 48 -18.73 3.38 -4.18
C SER A 48 -19.24 3.08 -2.77
N MET A 49 -20.34 2.33 -2.64
CA MET A 49 -20.91 1.96 -1.34
C MET A 49 -20.03 0.97 -0.58
N PHE A 50 -19.62 -0.13 -1.21
CA PHE A 50 -18.75 -1.12 -0.58
C PHE A 50 -17.41 -0.52 -0.16
N LEU A 51 -16.85 0.39 -0.97
CA LEU A 51 -15.63 1.09 -0.63
C LEU A 51 -15.81 1.99 0.60
N ASN A 52 -16.86 2.81 0.66
CA ASN A 52 -17.12 3.66 1.82
C ASN A 52 -17.38 2.86 3.10
N VAL A 53 -18.13 1.75 2.99
CA VAL A 53 -18.36 0.79 4.08
C VAL A 53 -17.04 0.19 4.56
N SER A 54 -16.16 -0.23 3.64
CA SER A 54 -14.86 -0.81 3.97
C SER A 54 -13.97 0.17 4.75
N ILE A 55 -13.97 1.45 4.36
CA ILE A 55 -13.20 2.51 5.03
C ILE A 55 -13.75 2.77 6.43
N CYS A 56 -15.07 2.89 6.60
CA CYS A 56 -15.69 3.02 7.93
C CYS A 56 -15.33 1.83 8.82
N SER A 57 -15.40 0.63 8.27
CA SER A 57 -15.14 -0.61 8.99
C SER A 57 -13.67 -0.73 9.38
N LEU A 58 -12.76 -0.27 8.53
CA LEU A 58 -11.33 -0.18 8.84
C LEU A 58 -11.11 0.78 10.02
N LYS A 59 -11.73 1.95 10.00
CA LYS A 59 -11.65 2.93 11.09
C LYS A 59 -12.22 2.42 12.42
N LEU A 60 -13.14 1.46 12.36
CA LEU A 60 -13.72 0.78 13.52
C LEU A 60 -12.96 -0.50 13.92
N GLY A 61 -11.83 -0.83 13.28
CA GLY A 61 -11.07 -2.06 13.57
C GLY A 61 -11.72 -3.36 13.10
N LYS A 62 -12.79 -3.28 12.28
CA LYS A 62 -13.56 -4.44 11.79
C LYS A 62 -12.90 -5.08 10.57
N TYR A 63 -11.68 -5.59 10.74
CA TYR A 63 -10.80 -6.06 9.66
C TYR A 63 -11.39 -7.13 8.75
N LYS A 64 -12.04 -8.16 9.31
CA LYS A 64 -12.68 -9.23 8.51
C LYS A 64 -13.75 -8.66 7.57
N TYR A 65 -14.55 -7.72 8.09
CA TYR A 65 -15.63 -7.10 7.35
C TYR A 65 -15.09 -6.12 6.29
N THR A 66 -14.02 -5.37 6.59
CA THR A 66 -13.29 -4.56 5.60
C THR A 66 -12.84 -5.39 4.40
N ILE A 67 -12.18 -6.53 4.63
CA ILE A 67 -11.71 -7.40 3.53
C ILE A 67 -12.89 -7.93 2.73
N SER A 68 -13.99 -8.36 3.37
CA SER A 68 -15.18 -8.85 2.68
C SER A 68 -15.77 -7.78 1.74
N MET A 69 -15.88 -6.53 2.19
CA MET A 69 -16.41 -5.44 1.37
C MET A 69 -15.45 -5.06 0.24
N CYS A 70 -14.14 -5.01 0.48
CA CYS A 70 -13.16 -4.79 -0.58
C CYS A 70 -13.17 -5.92 -1.62
N LYS A 71 -13.38 -7.18 -1.22
CA LYS A 71 -13.53 -8.29 -2.17
C LYS A 71 -14.76 -8.15 -3.07
N LYS A 72 -15.87 -7.61 -2.55
CA LYS A 72 -17.04 -7.26 -3.37
C LYS A 72 -16.75 -6.15 -4.38
N VAL A 73 -15.91 -5.17 -4.00
CA VAL A 73 -15.42 -4.18 -4.98
C VAL A 73 -14.61 -4.87 -6.06
N LEU A 74 -13.68 -5.76 -5.68
CA LEU A 74 -12.82 -6.47 -6.65
C LEU A 74 -13.56 -7.49 -7.51
N SER A 75 -14.74 -7.97 -7.12
CA SER A 75 -15.57 -8.81 -8.00
C SER A 75 -16.26 -8.01 -9.12
N ILE A 76 -16.47 -6.71 -8.90
CA ILE A 76 -17.03 -5.79 -9.91
C ILE A 76 -15.90 -5.16 -10.73
N GLU A 77 -14.87 -4.67 -10.04
CA GLU A 77 -13.69 -4.04 -10.63
C GLU A 77 -12.41 -4.77 -10.17
N PRO A 78 -11.95 -5.80 -10.90
CA PRO A 78 -10.80 -6.61 -10.52
C PRO A 78 -9.50 -5.83 -10.29
N ASN A 79 -9.37 -4.67 -10.95
CA ASN A 79 -8.22 -3.77 -10.87
C ASN A 79 -8.57 -2.45 -10.18
N HIS A 80 -9.29 -2.49 -9.05
CA HIS A 80 -9.57 -1.30 -8.26
C HIS A 80 -8.45 -1.00 -7.24
N LEU A 81 -7.67 0.06 -7.49
CA LEU A 81 -6.48 0.41 -6.68
C LEU A 81 -6.78 0.53 -5.17
N LYS A 82 -7.80 1.33 -4.82
CA LYS A 82 -8.12 1.61 -3.40
C LYS A 82 -8.59 0.37 -2.63
N ALA A 83 -9.36 -0.52 -3.25
CA ALA A 83 -9.78 -1.77 -2.63
C ALA A 83 -8.59 -2.71 -2.39
N THR A 84 -7.73 -2.87 -3.39
CA THR A 84 -6.48 -3.65 -3.29
C THR A 84 -5.57 -3.11 -2.18
N PHE A 85 -5.35 -1.79 -2.16
CA PHE A 85 -4.57 -1.11 -1.11
C PHE A 85 -5.16 -1.33 0.28
N LEU A 86 -6.47 -1.19 0.46
CA LEU A 86 -7.14 -1.40 1.75
C LEU A 86 -7.00 -2.83 2.26
N ILE A 87 -7.08 -3.84 1.37
CA ILE A 87 -6.85 -5.24 1.75
C ILE A 87 -5.40 -5.43 2.23
N GLY A 88 -4.42 -4.92 1.49
CA GLY A 88 -3.01 -4.98 1.86
C GLY A 88 -2.75 -4.34 3.23
N LYS A 89 -3.30 -3.14 3.44
CA LYS A 89 -3.27 -2.44 4.73
C LYS A 89 -3.88 -3.25 5.87
N VAL A 90 -5.05 -3.86 5.67
CA VAL A 90 -5.68 -4.70 6.70
C VAL A 90 -4.81 -5.91 7.02
N TYR A 91 -4.24 -6.58 6.03
CA TYR A 91 -3.37 -7.73 6.28
C TYR A 91 -2.12 -7.34 7.07
N ARG A 92 -1.53 -6.15 6.80
CA ARG A 92 -0.42 -5.64 7.61
C ARG A 92 -0.84 -5.44 9.06
N LEU A 93 -1.99 -4.80 9.29
CA LEU A 93 -2.55 -4.59 10.65
C LEU A 93 -2.90 -5.89 11.37
N GLN A 94 -3.08 -6.99 10.65
CA GLN A 94 -3.27 -8.34 11.20
C GLN A 94 -1.95 -9.13 11.35
N SER A 95 -0.80 -8.49 11.11
CA SER A 95 0.52 -9.13 11.06
C SER A 95 0.62 -10.29 10.06
N LYS A 96 -0.26 -10.32 9.05
CA LYS A 96 -0.26 -11.30 7.96
C LYS A 96 0.63 -10.78 6.84
N PHE A 97 1.93 -10.69 7.11
CA PHE A 97 2.89 -9.96 6.30
C PHE A 97 2.97 -10.44 4.85
N ASN A 98 2.93 -11.76 4.60
CA ASN A 98 2.96 -12.32 3.25
C ASN A 98 1.77 -11.84 2.40
N LYS A 99 0.56 -11.89 2.96
CA LYS A 99 -0.66 -11.42 2.27
C LYS A 99 -0.68 -9.89 2.13
N ALA A 100 -0.17 -9.18 3.14
CA ALA A 100 -0.06 -7.73 3.06
C ALA A 100 0.83 -7.32 1.89
N LYS A 101 1.96 -8.01 1.73
CA LYS A 101 2.92 -7.75 0.66
C LYS A 101 2.31 -7.98 -0.72
N GLU A 102 1.68 -9.13 -0.93
CA GLU A 102 1.03 -9.49 -2.21
C GLU A 102 0.11 -8.37 -2.71
N PHE A 103 -0.83 -7.94 -1.85
CA PHE A 103 -1.79 -6.90 -2.21
C PHE A 103 -1.15 -5.51 -2.35
N LEU A 104 -0.19 -5.14 -1.50
CA LEU A 104 0.47 -3.84 -1.59
C LEU A 104 1.40 -3.72 -2.80
N LEU A 105 2.09 -4.81 -3.20
CA LEU A 105 2.89 -4.82 -4.42
C LEU A 105 2.00 -4.74 -5.66
N ARG A 106 0.87 -5.45 -5.68
CA ARG A 106 -0.12 -5.29 -6.76
C ARG A 106 -0.61 -3.85 -6.85
N ALA A 107 -0.90 -3.20 -5.71
CA ALA A 107 -1.28 -1.79 -5.70
C ALA A 107 -0.15 -0.88 -6.20
N LYS A 108 1.12 -1.20 -5.91
CA LYS A 108 2.30 -0.46 -6.39
C LYS A 108 2.49 -0.64 -7.91
N GLN A 109 2.26 -1.83 -8.45
CA GLN A 109 2.29 -2.05 -9.91
C GLN A 109 1.22 -1.22 -10.63
N MET A 110 0.01 -1.15 -10.06
CA MET A 110 -1.08 -0.35 -10.62
C MET A 110 -0.84 1.16 -10.54
N SER A 111 -0.13 1.62 -9.50
CA SER A 111 0.18 3.04 -9.32
C SER A 111 1.55 3.21 -8.64
N PRO A 112 2.65 3.17 -9.44
CA PRO A 112 4.02 3.18 -8.92
C PRO A 112 4.38 4.44 -8.13
N LEU A 113 3.74 5.57 -8.46
CA LEU A 113 3.97 6.88 -7.85
C LEU A 113 2.96 7.18 -6.73
N ASN A 114 2.10 6.22 -6.35
CA ASN A 114 1.12 6.45 -5.30
C ASN A 114 1.79 6.53 -3.93
N GLY A 115 1.72 7.72 -3.36
CA GLY A 115 2.39 7.99 -2.10
C GLY A 115 1.88 7.21 -0.90
N ASP A 116 0.58 6.92 -0.84
CA ASP A 116 0.00 6.14 0.25
C ASP A 116 0.44 4.67 0.18
N VAL A 117 0.55 4.12 -1.03
CA VAL A 117 1.04 2.75 -1.26
C VAL A 117 2.50 2.63 -0.83
N CYS A 118 3.37 3.57 -1.24
CA CYS A 118 4.78 3.57 -0.84
C CYS A 118 4.95 3.67 0.68
N LYS A 119 4.19 4.55 1.33
CA LYS A 119 4.19 4.69 2.80
C LYS A 119 3.77 3.39 3.48
N GLU A 120 2.71 2.74 3.01
CA GLU A 120 2.22 1.50 3.62
C GLU A 120 3.19 0.32 3.42
N LEU A 121 3.87 0.24 2.27
CA LEU A 121 4.97 -0.72 2.05
C LEU A 121 6.15 -0.47 2.99
N THR A 122 6.49 0.79 3.24
CA THR A 122 7.54 1.16 4.20
C THR A 122 7.17 0.72 5.62
N LEU A 123 5.91 0.93 6.02
CA LEU A 123 5.40 0.45 7.30
C LEU A 123 5.45 -1.08 7.39
N LEU A 124 5.06 -1.78 6.32
CA LEU A 124 5.14 -3.24 6.26
C LEU A 124 6.58 -3.74 6.49
N SER A 125 7.57 -3.14 5.82
CA SER A 125 8.97 -3.53 6.01
C SER A 125 9.45 -3.31 7.45
N LYS A 126 9.05 -2.19 8.08
CA LYS A 126 9.37 -1.93 9.48
C LYS A 126 8.71 -2.94 10.42
N ASP A 127 7.45 -3.29 10.18
CA ASP A 127 6.74 -4.28 10.99
C ASP A 127 7.38 -5.67 10.89
N ILE A 128 7.80 -6.08 9.68
CA ILE A 128 8.52 -7.34 9.45
C ILE A 128 9.86 -7.34 10.18
N GLN A 129 10.65 -6.26 10.05
CA GLN A 129 11.93 -6.15 10.73
C GLN A 129 11.77 -6.26 12.26
N SER A 130 10.85 -5.49 12.83
CA SER A 130 10.58 -5.52 14.27
C SER A 130 10.11 -6.89 14.75
N TYR A 131 9.34 -7.61 13.94
CA TYR A 131 8.92 -8.97 14.24
C TYR A 131 10.12 -9.92 14.27
N ASN A 132 10.99 -9.87 13.25
CA ASN A 132 12.19 -10.69 13.17
C ASN A 132 13.16 -10.42 14.33
N ASP A 133 13.41 -9.14 14.64
CA ASP A 133 14.28 -8.74 15.76
C ASP A 133 13.74 -9.28 17.10
N SER A 134 12.42 -9.27 17.26
CA SER A 134 11.77 -9.80 18.47
C SER A 134 11.88 -11.32 18.55
N MET A 135 11.72 -12.02 17.43
CA MET A 135 11.91 -13.47 17.35
C MET A 135 13.36 -13.88 17.60
N GLU A 136 14.33 -13.13 17.08
CA GLU A 136 15.74 -13.38 17.32
C GLU A 136 16.10 -13.22 18.81
N LYS A 137 15.61 -12.15 19.46
CA LYS A 137 15.79 -11.95 20.91
C LYS A 137 15.15 -13.06 21.74
N MET A 138 13.94 -13.46 21.38
CA MET A 138 13.23 -14.56 22.07
C MET A 138 13.99 -15.88 21.92
N CYS A 139 14.48 -16.18 20.71
CA CYS A 139 15.30 -17.36 20.44
C CYS A 139 16.57 -17.37 21.31
N LYS A 140 17.34 -16.27 21.30
CA LYS A 140 18.55 -16.15 22.14
C LYS A 140 18.26 -16.31 23.63
N ALA A 141 17.17 -15.73 24.12
CA ALA A 141 16.76 -15.89 25.53
C ALA A 141 16.35 -17.33 25.88
N MET A 142 15.77 -18.06 24.93
CA MET A 142 15.37 -19.46 25.13
C MET A 142 16.57 -20.43 25.16
N PHE A 143 17.64 -20.14 24.42
CA PHE A 143 18.84 -20.97 24.35
C PHE A 143 19.93 -20.58 25.36
N ASN A 144 19.99 -19.32 25.81
CA ASN A 144 20.92 -18.89 26.87
C ASN A 144 20.48 -19.30 28.29
N ASN A 145 19.24 -19.78 28.47
CA ASN A 145 18.71 -20.26 29.75
C ASN A 145 18.76 -21.80 29.90
N LYS A 146 19.46 -22.51 29.01
CA LYS A 146 19.47 -23.98 28.95
C LYS A 146 20.86 -24.61 29.12
N ASP A 147 21.64 -24.11 30.08
CA ASP A 147 22.87 -24.77 30.55
C ASP A 147 22.71 -25.56 31.87
N GLU A 148 21.47 -25.84 32.33
CA GLU A 148 21.29 -26.66 33.55
C GLU A 148 20.42 -27.92 33.43
N GLU A 149 19.80 -28.26 32.29
CA GLU A 149 19.14 -29.57 32.18
C GLU A 149 19.36 -30.23 30.81
N GLU A 150 20.26 -31.21 30.82
CA GLU A 150 20.56 -32.11 29.72
C GLU A 150 19.33 -32.90 29.22
N SER A 151 19.43 -33.22 27.92
CA SER A 151 19.03 -34.48 27.28
C SER A 151 17.66 -34.57 26.55
N LYS A 152 17.82 -34.60 25.22
CA LYS A 152 17.14 -35.44 24.20
C LYS A 152 15.79 -35.01 23.60
N GLU A 153 15.76 -35.20 22.27
CA GLU A 153 14.61 -35.30 21.34
C GLU A 153 13.88 -33.98 21.02
N ASN A 154 13.56 -33.62 19.76
CA ASN A 154 13.61 -34.30 18.48
C ASN A 154 13.76 -33.23 17.37
N GLN A 155 14.46 -33.59 16.29
CA GLN A 155 14.34 -32.92 15.00
C GLN A 155 12.90 -33.05 14.51
N GLN A 156 12.25 -31.93 14.16
CA GLN A 156 11.40 -31.75 12.97
C GLN A 156 10.52 -30.49 13.10
N ASN A 157 10.83 -29.49 12.27
CA ASN A 157 9.93 -28.80 11.33
C ASN A 157 10.51 -27.42 11.03
N GLY A 158 11.44 -27.40 10.07
CA GLY A 158 11.81 -26.19 9.36
C GLY A 158 10.74 -25.88 8.32
N ASP A 159 9.99 -24.79 8.55
CA ASP A 159 9.14 -24.16 7.54
C ASP A 159 9.73 -22.79 7.17
N ASP A 160 10.41 -22.77 6.02
CA ASP A 160 10.09 -21.88 4.89
C ASP A 160 10.12 -20.34 5.11
N ALA A 161 11.14 -19.82 5.79
CA ALA A 161 11.37 -18.37 5.93
C ALA A 161 12.52 -17.81 5.07
N SER A 162 13.52 -18.61 4.67
CA SER A 162 14.70 -18.11 3.94
C SER A 162 14.47 -18.02 2.43
N THR A 163 13.79 -18.99 1.81
CA THR A 163 13.60 -19.04 0.35
C THR A 163 12.68 -17.94 -0.18
N LYS A 164 11.67 -17.52 0.60
CA LYS A 164 10.76 -16.44 0.19
C LYS A 164 11.40 -15.05 0.24
N HIS A 165 12.45 -14.86 1.03
CA HIS A 165 13.09 -13.55 1.19
C HIS A 165 13.95 -13.16 -0.04
N GLU A 166 14.45 -14.13 -0.80
CA GLU A 166 15.17 -13.89 -2.06
C GLU A 166 14.20 -13.51 -3.19
N ASP A 167 13.10 -14.23 -3.37
CA ASP A 167 12.03 -13.88 -4.32
C ASP A 167 11.40 -12.50 -4.02
N LEU A 168 11.34 -12.14 -2.73
CA LEU A 168 10.91 -10.83 -2.24
C LEU A 168 11.84 -9.70 -2.69
N VAL A 169 13.16 -9.90 -2.54
CA VAL A 169 14.19 -8.92 -2.91
C VAL A 169 14.23 -8.77 -4.43
N PHE A 170 14.04 -9.86 -5.16
CA PHE A 170 13.97 -9.88 -6.62
C PHE A 170 12.79 -9.03 -7.14
N ASN A 171 11.57 -9.22 -6.64
CA ASN A 171 10.39 -8.45 -7.06
C ASN A 171 10.45 -6.95 -6.67
N LEU A 172 11.04 -6.62 -5.51
CA LEU A 172 11.27 -5.22 -5.13
C LEU A 172 12.34 -4.56 -6.00
N LYS A 173 13.38 -5.29 -6.40
CA LYS A 173 14.39 -4.80 -7.35
C LYS A 173 13.76 -4.49 -8.71
N GLU A 174 12.94 -5.37 -9.26
CA GLU A 174 12.26 -5.12 -10.55
C GLU A 174 11.29 -3.93 -10.50
N ILE A 175 10.50 -3.80 -9.42
CA ILE A 175 9.59 -2.65 -9.25
C ILE A 175 10.38 -1.34 -9.08
N ASN A 176 11.48 -1.38 -8.32
CA ASN A 176 12.37 -0.23 -8.18
C ASN A 176 13.10 0.09 -9.50
N GLN A 177 13.39 -0.92 -10.32
CA GLN A 177 14.00 -0.77 -11.65
C GLN A 177 13.03 -0.15 -12.65
N SER A 178 11.77 -0.57 -12.68
CA SER A 178 10.74 0.07 -13.52
C SER A 178 10.48 1.53 -13.10
N LEU A 179 10.51 1.81 -11.80
CA LEU A 179 10.45 3.18 -11.29
C LEU A 179 11.68 3.98 -11.74
N LEU A 180 12.87 3.38 -11.65
CA LEU A 180 14.14 3.97 -12.08
C LEU A 180 14.12 4.33 -13.58
N GLU A 181 13.71 3.41 -14.44
CA GLU A 181 13.59 3.63 -15.89
C GLU A 181 12.61 4.77 -16.20
N THR A 182 11.48 4.81 -15.48
CA THR A 182 10.50 5.91 -15.62
C THR A 182 11.11 7.26 -15.21
N PHE A 183 11.94 7.27 -14.17
CA PHE A 183 12.67 8.47 -13.74
C PHE A 183 13.71 8.92 -14.74
N GLU A 184 14.50 7.99 -15.26
CA GLU A 184 15.52 8.28 -16.27
C GLU A 184 14.91 8.87 -17.54
N LEU A 185 13.81 8.32 -18.02
CA LEU A 185 13.09 8.87 -19.18
C LEU A 185 12.65 10.32 -18.91
N ARG A 186 12.09 10.57 -17.73
CA ARG A 186 11.61 11.91 -17.35
C ARG A 186 12.74 12.93 -17.17
N ILE A 187 13.90 12.49 -16.67
CA ILE A 187 15.10 13.31 -16.54
C ILE A 187 15.71 13.59 -17.91
N LYS A 188 15.80 12.59 -18.80
CA LYS A 188 16.27 12.77 -20.18
C LYS A 188 15.39 13.76 -20.95
N ASP A 189 14.07 13.63 -20.85
CA ASP A 189 13.12 14.59 -21.43
C ASP A 189 13.33 16.02 -20.89
N TYR A 190 13.67 16.16 -19.61
CA TYR A 190 13.95 17.45 -18.98
C TYR A 190 15.27 18.07 -19.42
N VAL A 191 16.34 17.28 -19.48
CA VAL A 191 17.65 17.73 -19.98
C VAL A 191 17.51 18.30 -21.38
N ASN A 192 16.76 17.59 -22.25
CA ASN A 192 16.51 17.98 -23.63
C ASN A 192 15.52 19.16 -23.78
N ASN A 193 14.79 19.52 -22.73
CA ASN A 193 13.82 20.61 -22.76
C ASN A 193 14.48 21.93 -22.32
N THR A 194 14.58 22.89 -23.25
CA THR A 194 15.19 24.21 -23.02
C THR A 194 14.27 25.22 -22.33
N ARG A 195 12.99 24.89 -22.07
CA ARG A 195 11.99 25.82 -21.50
C ARG A 195 11.72 25.65 -19.99
N LYS A 196 12.36 24.68 -19.32
CA LYS A 196 12.13 24.39 -17.89
C LYS A 196 13.44 24.42 -17.11
N ASP A 197 13.48 25.26 -16.08
CA ASP A 197 14.67 25.45 -15.23
C ASP A 197 14.70 24.53 -14.00
N SER A 198 13.56 23.93 -13.62
CA SER A 198 13.49 22.93 -12.55
C SER A 198 12.30 21.97 -12.67
N ILE A 199 12.44 20.80 -12.04
CA ILE A 199 11.38 19.82 -11.80
C ILE A 199 11.22 19.62 -10.30
N LYS A 200 9.98 19.68 -9.82
CA LYS A 200 9.63 19.30 -8.45
C LYS A 200 8.98 17.93 -8.43
N LEU A 201 9.52 17.04 -7.61
CA LEU A 201 9.01 15.72 -7.33
C LEU A 201 8.42 15.70 -5.91
N SER A 202 7.24 15.11 -5.73
CA SER A 202 6.61 14.97 -4.41
C SER A 202 7.45 14.09 -3.49
N ASN A 203 7.66 14.45 -2.22
CA ASN A 203 8.47 13.65 -1.27
C ASN A 203 7.75 12.38 -0.78
N VAL A 204 7.46 11.45 -1.69
CA VAL A 204 6.88 10.14 -1.35
C VAL A 204 7.78 8.97 -1.68
N TYR A 205 9.07 9.28 -1.80
CA TYR A 205 10.13 8.33 -2.04
C TYR A 205 10.76 7.89 -0.71
N VAL A 206 11.06 6.61 -0.60
CA VAL A 206 11.77 6.02 0.53
C VAL A 206 13.26 6.41 0.44
N GLY A 207 14.00 6.41 1.56
CA GLY A 207 15.41 6.85 1.58
C GLY A 207 16.30 6.21 0.50
N SER A 208 16.12 4.92 0.21
CA SER A 208 16.83 4.23 -0.88
C SER A 208 16.46 4.72 -2.28
N GLU A 209 15.20 5.11 -2.51
CA GLU A 209 14.75 5.71 -3.77
C GLU A 209 15.31 7.14 -3.92
N VAL A 210 15.42 7.89 -2.83
CA VAL A 210 16.04 9.23 -2.82
C VAL A 210 17.54 9.17 -3.16
N GLU A 211 18.26 8.22 -2.56
CA GLU A 211 19.68 7.96 -2.86
C GLU A 211 19.89 7.68 -4.36
N LEU A 212 18.99 6.89 -4.93
CA LEU A 212 19.01 6.52 -6.34
C LEU A 212 18.72 7.73 -7.24
N ILE A 213 17.70 8.54 -6.92
CA ILE A 213 17.40 9.79 -7.64
C ILE A 213 18.61 10.73 -7.63
N ARG A 214 19.30 10.88 -6.49
CA ARG A 214 20.53 11.69 -6.41
C ARG A 214 21.62 11.18 -7.34
N LYS A 215 21.78 9.85 -7.43
CA LYS A 215 22.76 9.23 -8.33
C LYS A 215 22.44 9.55 -9.79
N ILE A 216 21.19 9.37 -10.23
CA ILE A 216 20.77 9.70 -11.60
C ILE A 216 20.97 11.20 -11.89
N CYS A 217 20.61 12.08 -10.95
CA CYS A 217 20.81 13.51 -11.13
C CYS A 217 22.30 13.85 -11.32
N LYS A 218 23.17 13.21 -10.53
CA LYS A 218 24.62 13.37 -10.66
C LYS A 218 25.14 12.87 -12.01
N ASP A 219 24.64 11.73 -12.49
CA ASP A 219 25.03 11.15 -13.79
C ASP A 219 24.61 12.02 -14.99
N HIS A 220 23.64 12.94 -14.79
CA HIS A 220 23.15 13.89 -15.79
C HIS A 220 23.54 15.35 -15.51
N ASP A 221 24.51 15.61 -14.63
CA ASP A 221 24.97 16.96 -14.24
C ASP A 221 23.87 17.89 -13.69
N LEU A 222 22.84 17.30 -13.06
CA LEU A 222 21.75 18.01 -12.43
C LEU A 222 21.99 18.19 -10.92
N LEU A 223 21.43 19.27 -10.37
CA LEU A 223 21.40 19.54 -8.95
C LEU A 223 20.14 18.92 -8.34
N CYS A 224 20.26 18.23 -7.21
CA CYS A 224 19.16 17.55 -6.53
C CYS A 224 19.07 18.02 -5.07
N GLU A 225 18.09 18.86 -4.78
CA GLU A 225 17.79 19.36 -3.43
C GLU A 225 16.63 18.57 -2.82
N VAL A 226 16.82 18.06 -1.60
CA VAL A 226 15.82 17.29 -0.88
C VAL A 226 15.34 18.10 0.31
N GLU A 227 14.11 18.61 0.22
CA GLU A 227 13.42 19.29 1.31
C GLU A 227 12.39 18.36 1.95
N SER A 228 11.94 18.68 3.16
CA SER A 228 11.03 17.84 3.98
C SER A 228 9.76 17.39 3.25
N ASN A 229 9.32 18.09 2.19
CA ASN A 229 8.09 17.79 1.43
C ASN A 229 8.27 17.68 -0.10
N CYS A 230 9.44 17.95 -0.67
CA CYS A 230 9.69 17.79 -2.10
C CYS A 230 11.16 17.58 -2.45
N ILE A 231 11.41 16.92 -3.58
CA ILE A 231 12.74 16.83 -4.19
C ILE A 231 12.73 17.76 -5.40
N THR A 232 13.61 18.76 -5.42
CA THR A 232 13.78 19.68 -6.54
C THR A 232 15.02 19.26 -7.34
N VAL A 233 14.83 19.07 -8.64
CA VAL A 233 15.90 18.79 -9.60
C VAL A 233 16.04 20.01 -10.52
N SER A 234 17.22 20.59 -10.62
CA SER A 234 17.50 21.77 -11.46
C SER A 234 18.78 21.58 -12.28
N LYS A 235 18.90 22.34 -13.37
CA LYS A 235 20.15 22.39 -14.15
C LYS A 235 21.19 23.16 -13.34
N ARG A 236 22.45 22.72 -13.38
CA ARG A 236 23.56 23.56 -12.89
C ARG A 236 23.69 24.74 -13.85
N HIS A 237 23.41 25.93 -13.37
CA HIS A 237 23.82 27.15 -14.07
C HIS A 237 25.30 27.37 -13.77
N GLU A 238 26.11 27.52 -14.83
CA GLU A 238 27.50 27.99 -14.73
C GLU A 238 27.58 29.40 -14.14
#